data_AF-A0A2V5PVE8-F1
#
_entry.id   AF-A0A2V5PVE8-F1
#
_cell.length_a   1.000
_cell.length_b   1.000
_cell.length_c   1.000
_cell.angle_alpha   90.00
_cell.angle_beta   90.00
_cell.angle_gamma   90.00
#
_symmetry.space_group_name_H-M   'P 1'
#
loop_
_entity.id
_entity.type
_entity.pdbx_description
1 polymer ?
#
loop_
_entity_poly.entity_id
_entity_poly.type
_entity_poly.pdbx_seq_one_letter_code
_entity_poly.pdbx_strand_id
1 'polypeptide(L)'
;MKFFLASLAGFIRKIPTLTHKLTNNAKSEDHIMLKKTLTAFTLSFLSLLGNGWENYAAQPSQKTSDAPTGTLQKMIVESGSVTMDLDLNGLNGSSSLVARPVTLHFAAAANSFLPVLVFNDLLRAAEAGSMTLIPQNAAGAGVNEPGYSALPAALRASLGQLAVEKMDWDASVDLVVRDSKSGFVFFNVEGHQYDYDANAKLLSITGGRLLISKEFANALGRPADAGATVGKISIGAAMQPIEVQTLVNGETRSVVMPPLRGAAGAEGPTLVPGPDVIVGDLPEMAQYGSNGNFVGLGIATTSCNNGDQPLNWFSLPNIDHPVIPQNLYRMSAGIS
;
A
#
# COMPACT_ATOMS: atom_id res chain seq x y z
N MET A 1 22.70 5.06 -15.00
CA MET A 1 21.34 4.48 -14.90
C MET A 1 20.65 5.20 -13.74
N LYS A 2 19.73 6.13 -14.02
CA LYS A 2 18.93 6.78 -12.97
C LYS A 2 17.78 5.83 -12.67
N PHE A 3 17.79 5.21 -11.49
CA PHE A 3 16.66 4.44 -11.00
C PHE A 3 15.56 5.44 -10.61
N PHE A 4 14.49 5.50 -11.39
CA PHE A 4 13.34 6.34 -11.08
C PHE A 4 12.22 5.49 -10.46
N LEU A 5 11.79 5.91 -9.27
CA LEU A 5 10.55 5.49 -8.65
C LEU A 5 9.37 5.97 -9.52
N ALA A 6 8.67 5.05 -10.18
CA ALA A 6 7.43 5.36 -10.89
C ALA A 6 6.22 5.60 -9.94
N SER A 7 6.40 5.53 -8.61
CA SER A 7 5.29 5.68 -7.66
C SER A 7 5.02 7.14 -7.22
N LEU A 8 5.97 8.07 -7.40
CA LEU A 8 5.81 9.45 -6.90
C LEU A 8 5.37 10.48 -7.96
N ALA A 9 5.41 10.15 -9.25
CA ALA A 9 5.19 11.12 -10.33
C ALA A 9 3.71 11.51 -10.56
N GLY A 10 2.76 10.73 -10.03
CA GLY A 10 1.33 11.10 -10.03
C GLY A 10 0.98 12.29 -9.12
N PHE A 11 1.93 12.72 -8.27
CA PHE A 11 1.69 13.59 -7.13
C PHE A 11 1.49 15.10 -7.45
N ILE A 12 1.81 15.62 -8.65
CA ILE A 12 1.64 17.08 -8.93
C ILE A 12 0.72 17.46 -10.09
N ARG A 13 0.28 16.54 -10.95
CA ARG A 13 -0.50 16.96 -12.13
C ARG A 13 -1.97 17.32 -11.89
N LYS A 14 -2.47 17.38 -10.65
CA LYS A 14 -3.87 17.76 -10.36
C LYS A 14 -4.02 18.67 -9.15
N ILE A 15 -3.50 19.89 -9.23
CA ILE A 15 -4.02 21.02 -8.44
C ILE A 15 -4.89 21.87 -9.38
N PRO A 16 -6.24 21.85 -9.25
CA PRO A 16 -7.06 22.87 -9.88
C PRO A 16 -6.84 24.19 -9.14
N THR A 17 -6.29 25.18 -9.85
CA THR A 17 -6.20 26.56 -9.40
C THR A 17 -7.62 27.14 -9.27
N LEU A 18 -8.15 27.18 -8.05
CA LEU A 18 -9.36 27.92 -7.74
C LEU A 18 -8.99 29.32 -7.22
N THR A 19 -8.92 30.29 -8.13
CA THR A 19 -8.89 31.71 -7.79
C THR A 19 -10.33 32.20 -7.64
N HIS A 20 -10.79 32.49 -6.42
CA HIS A 20 -11.85 33.50 -6.25
C HIS A 20 -11.90 34.17 -4.86
N LYS A 21 -11.73 35.50 -4.92
CA LYS A 21 -12.06 36.61 -4.00
C LYS A 21 -12.55 36.31 -2.57
N LEU A 22 -11.72 36.69 -1.60
CA LEU A 22 -12.14 37.03 -0.23
C LEU A 22 -12.91 38.35 -0.23
N THR A 23 -14.11 38.36 0.35
CA THR A 23 -14.84 39.56 0.75
C THR A 23 -14.77 39.68 2.27
N ASN A 24 -14.34 40.84 2.76
CA ASN A 24 -14.25 41.18 4.17
C ASN A 24 -15.64 41.40 4.76
N ASN A 25 -15.92 40.82 5.94
CA ASN A 25 -16.44 41.51 7.13
C ASN A 25 -16.89 40.49 8.18
N ALA A 26 -16.23 40.49 9.35
CA ALA A 26 -16.85 40.79 10.64
C ALA A 26 -15.92 40.36 11.78
N LYS A 27 -15.73 41.31 12.69
CA LYS A 27 -14.86 41.31 13.86
C LYS A 27 -15.56 40.56 15.00
N SER A 28 -14.89 39.59 15.63
CA SER A 28 -15.08 39.31 17.05
C SER A 28 -13.79 38.75 17.63
N GLU A 29 -13.32 39.44 18.67
CA GLU A 29 -12.10 39.19 19.42
C GLU A 29 -12.34 38.01 20.37
N ASP A 30 -11.49 36.97 20.27
CA ASP A 30 -11.10 36.11 21.39
C ASP A 30 -9.76 35.46 21.03
N HIS A 31 -8.73 36.32 21.02
CA HIS A 31 -7.35 35.93 20.84
C HIS A 31 -6.64 36.20 22.17
N ILE A 32 -6.39 35.17 22.96
CA ILE A 32 -5.21 34.99 23.84
C ILE A 32 -5.33 33.56 24.41
N MET A 33 -4.28 32.75 24.22
CA MET A 33 -4.13 31.34 24.64
C MET A 33 -4.47 30.20 23.66
N LEU A 34 -4.27 30.39 22.34
CA LEU A 34 -4.15 29.25 21.40
C LEU A 34 -3.13 29.53 20.29
N LYS A 35 -1.89 29.86 20.67
CA LYS A 35 -0.83 30.22 19.70
C LYS A 35 0.55 29.58 19.96
N LYS A 36 0.64 28.49 20.73
CA LYS A 36 1.93 27.83 21.01
C LYS A 36 2.00 26.30 20.80
N THR A 37 1.00 25.67 20.21
CA THR A 37 1.00 24.19 20.03
C THR A 37 0.62 23.71 18.62
N LEU A 38 0.75 24.57 17.61
CA LEU A 38 0.44 24.22 16.21
C LEU A 38 1.53 24.69 15.23
N THR A 39 2.79 24.42 15.56
CA THR A 39 3.94 24.76 14.69
C THR A 39 4.98 23.63 14.62
N ALA A 40 4.60 22.40 14.97
CA ALA A 40 5.50 21.24 14.98
C ALA A 40 5.16 20.14 13.97
N PHE A 41 4.07 20.26 13.18
CA PHE A 41 3.61 19.17 12.31
C PHE A 41 3.53 19.49 10.81
N THR A 42 3.84 20.72 10.38
CA THR A 42 3.83 21.09 8.95
C THR A 42 5.21 21.41 8.37
N LEU A 43 6.26 21.53 9.22
CA LEU A 43 7.60 21.93 8.77
C LEU A 43 8.56 20.75 8.50
N SER A 44 8.19 19.52 8.88
CA SER A 44 9.00 18.32 8.55
C SER A 44 8.58 17.65 7.24
N PHE A 45 7.45 18.04 6.64
CA PHE A 45 6.96 17.44 5.39
C PHE A 45 7.40 18.23 4.14
N LEU A 46 7.60 19.55 4.25
CA LEU A 46 8.04 20.37 3.11
C LEU A 46 9.52 20.22 2.75
N SER A 47 10.36 19.69 3.63
CA SER A 47 11.78 19.46 3.36
C SER A 47 12.06 18.15 2.60
N LEU A 48 11.03 17.33 2.35
CA LEU A 48 11.11 16.12 1.50
C LEU A 48 10.76 16.39 0.03
N LEU A 49 10.28 17.60 -0.29
CA LEU A 49 9.97 18.02 -1.66
C LEU A 49 11.02 19.02 -2.12
N GLY A 50 12.21 18.51 -2.43
CA GLY A 50 13.11 19.21 -3.34
C GLY A 50 12.38 19.43 -4.65
N ASN A 51 12.15 20.70 -4.99
CA ASN A 51 11.55 21.13 -6.25
C ASN A 51 12.18 20.39 -7.45
N GLY A 52 11.34 19.83 -8.31
CA GLY A 52 11.78 19.10 -9.49
C GLY A 52 10.74 19.05 -10.60
N TRP A 53 9.91 20.07 -10.78
CA TRP A 53 9.37 20.37 -12.11
C TRP A 53 9.95 21.69 -12.57
N GLU A 54 10.93 21.60 -13.44
CA GLU A 54 11.09 22.44 -14.62
C GLU A 54 12.37 22.03 -15.36
N ASN A 55 12.18 21.44 -16.53
CA ASN A 55 13.14 21.30 -17.63
C ASN A 55 14.43 20.50 -17.34
N TYR A 56 15.27 20.39 -18.38
CA TYR A 56 16.69 20.01 -18.37
C TYR A 56 17.06 18.63 -18.93
N ALA A 57 17.42 18.70 -20.23
CA ALA A 57 18.72 18.21 -20.70
C ALA A 57 19.79 18.32 -19.59
N ALA A 58 20.58 17.26 -19.42
CA ALA A 58 21.61 17.07 -18.40
C ALA A 58 22.18 18.37 -17.78
N GLN A 59 21.63 18.77 -16.62
CA GLN A 59 22.33 19.66 -15.69
C GLN A 59 22.93 18.83 -14.54
N PRO A 60 24.09 19.24 -13.99
CA PRO A 60 24.74 18.52 -12.90
C PRO A 60 23.86 18.57 -11.66
N SER A 61 23.68 17.44 -10.96
CA SER A 61 22.92 17.41 -9.71
C SER A 61 23.56 18.37 -8.71
N GLN A 62 22.78 19.34 -8.25
CA GLN A 62 23.14 20.20 -7.14
C GLN A 62 23.16 19.32 -5.89
N LYS A 63 24.36 18.96 -5.40
CA LYS A 63 24.53 18.21 -4.15
C LYS A 63 23.97 19.04 -2.99
N THR A 64 22.73 18.81 -2.62
CA THR A 64 22.21 19.21 -1.31
C THR A 64 22.86 18.32 -0.27
N SER A 65 23.70 18.86 0.62
CA SER A 65 24.41 18.08 1.65
C SER A 65 23.49 17.43 2.68
N ASP A 66 22.20 17.80 2.68
CA ASP A 66 21.23 17.41 3.71
C ASP A 66 20.27 16.32 3.23
N ALA A 67 20.48 15.76 2.04
CA ALA A 67 19.64 14.70 1.51
C ALA A 67 19.84 13.38 2.28
N PRO A 68 18.76 12.63 2.56
CA PRO A 68 18.82 11.48 3.47
C PRO A 68 19.73 10.37 2.96
N THR A 69 20.51 9.80 3.87
CA THR A 69 21.37 8.62 3.66
C THR A 69 20.88 7.49 4.56
N GLY A 70 20.83 6.27 4.04
CA GLY A 70 20.33 5.13 4.80
C GLY A 70 19.75 4.03 3.92
N THR A 71 18.96 3.17 4.55
CA THR A 71 18.33 2.02 3.90
C THR A 71 16.82 2.22 3.84
N LEU A 72 16.27 2.24 2.62
CA LEU A 72 14.83 2.18 2.36
C LEU A 72 14.46 0.75 1.98
N GLN A 73 13.48 0.16 2.65
CA GLN A 73 12.97 -1.18 2.39
C GLN A 73 11.51 -1.09 1.97
N LYS A 74 11.16 -1.72 0.84
CA LYS A 74 9.78 -2.08 0.53
C LYS A 74 9.54 -3.48 1.04
N MET A 75 8.58 -3.61 1.92
CA MET A 75 8.27 -4.85 2.63
C MET A 75 6.86 -5.31 2.29
N ILE A 76 6.64 -6.61 2.19
CA ILE A 76 5.31 -7.22 2.06
C ILE A 76 5.06 -8.20 3.21
N VAL A 77 3.84 -8.70 3.27
CA VAL A 77 3.43 -9.67 4.28
C VAL A 77 4.06 -11.03 3.97
N GLU A 78 4.87 -11.55 4.89
CA GLU A 78 5.37 -12.93 4.87
C GLU A 78 4.32 -13.89 5.43
N SER A 79 3.75 -13.53 6.58
CA SER A 79 2.68 -14.24 7.25
C SER A 79 2.04 -13.33 8.29
N GLY A 80 0.95 -13.76 8.91
CA GLY A 80 0.32 -12.96 9.94
C GLY A 80 -0.98 -13.54 10.45
N SER A 81 -1.59 -12.83 11.38
CA SER A 81 -2.91 -13.11 11.91
C SER A 81 -3.78 -11.86 11.88
N VAL A 82 -5.06 -12.07 11.60
CA VAL A 82 -6.08 -11.04 11.63
C VAL A 82 -7.22 -11.55 12.51
N THR A 83 -7.62 -10.72 13.47
CA THR A 83 -8.76 -10.98 14.33
C THR A 83 -9.81 -9.90 14.10
N MET A 84 -11.05 -10.34 13.85
CA MET A 84 -12.21 -9.46 13.78
C MET A 84 -13.20 -9.84 14.87
N ASP A 85 -13.48 -8.91 15.78
CA ASP A 85 -14.52 -9.05 16.80
C ASP A 85 -15.76 -8.28 16.34
N LEU A 86 -16.82 -9.00 15.99
CA LEU A 86 -18.04 -8.45 15.41
C LEU A 86 -19.20 -8.49 16.41
N ASP A 87 -20.04 -7.46 16.41
CA ASP A 87 -21.29 -7.44 17.16
C ASP A 87 -22.45 -7.96 16.28
N LEU A 88 -22.96 -9.14 16.61
CA LEU A 88 -24.07 -9.76 15.89
C LEU A 88 -25.38 -8.96 16.02
N ASN A 89 -25.55 -8.14 17.05
CA ASN A 89 -26.76 -7.31 17.16
C ASN A 89 -26.76 -6.24 16.06
N GLY A 90 -25.67 -5.48 15.93
CA GLY A 90 -25.50 -4.48 14.86
C GLY A 90 -25.58 -5.11 13.47
N LEU A 91 -24.92 -6.25 13.27
CA LEU A 91 -24.92 -6.96 11.99
C LEU A 91 -26.28 -7.51 11.59
N ASN A 92 -27.14 -7.89 12.54
CA ASN A 92 -28.47 -8.44 12.26
C ASN A 92 -29.62 -7.45 12.48
N GLY A 93 -29.34 -6.20 12.86
CA GLY A 93 -30.36 -5.19 13.13
C GLY A 93 -31.19 -5.46 14.38
N SER A 94 -30.61 -6.18 15.36
CA SER A 94 -31.26 -6.45 16.64
C SER A 94 -31.11 -5.25 17.58
N SER A 95 -32.21 -4.83 18.19
CA SER A 95 -32.22 -3.82 19.27
C SER A 95 -31.92 -4.43 20.65
N SER A 96 -31.40 -5.65 20.71
CA SER A 96 -31.06 -6.33 21.96
C SER A 96 -29.93 -5.58 22.68
N LEU A 97 -30.12 -5.36 23.99
CA LEU A 97 -29.09 -4.79 24.86
C LEU A 97 -28.06 -5.84 25.33
N VAL A 98 -28.33 -7.12 25.11
CA VAL A 98 -27.40 -8.21 25.44
C VAL A 98 -26.35 -8.31 24.34
N ALA A 99 -25.09 -8.03 24.65
CA ALA A 99 -23.99 -8.13 23.70
C ALA A 99 -23.86 -9.54 23.11
N ARG A 100 -23.70 -9.64 21.79
CA ARG A 100 -23.54 -10.90 21.07
C ARG A 100 -22.29 -10.86 20.19
N PRO A 101 -21.08 -10.84 20.79
CA PRO A 101 -19.86 -10.80 20.01
C PRO A 101 -19.62 -12.14 19.29
N VAL A 102 -19.03 -12.08 18.10
CA VAL A 102 -18.44 -13.22 17.40
C VAL A 102 -17.03 -12.85 16.97
N THR A 103 -16.07 -13.72 17.28
CA THR A 103 -14.66 -13.51 16.90
C THR A 103 -14.32 -14.37 15.69
N LEU A 104 -13.79 -13.74 14.66
CA LEU A 104 -13.29 -14.38 13.45
C LEU A 104 -11.76 -14.30 13.44
N HIS A 105 -11.10 -15.45 13.27
CA HIS A 105 -9.65 -15.54 13.17
C HIS A 105 -9.24 -15.96 11.77
N PHE A 106 -8.29 -15.23 11.22
CA PHE A 106 -7.69 -15.50 9.91
C PHE A 106 -6.17 -15.51 10.04
N ALA A 107 -5.52 -16.35 9.24
CA ALA A 107 -4.13 -16.14 8.89
C ALA A 107 -4.08 -15.19 7.68
N ALA A 108 -3.03 -14.38 7.59
CA ALA A 108 -2.71 -13.68 6.37
C ALA A 108 -2.09 -14.68 5.38
N ALA A 109 -2.55 -14.68 4.14
CA ALA A 109 -1.93 -15.47 3.09
C ALA A 109 -0.48 -15.02 2.88
N ALA A 110 0.43 -16.00 2.74
CA ALA A 110 1.84 -15.72 2.51
C ALA A 110 2.04 -14.91 1.23
N ASN A 111 3.04 -14.03 1.24
CA ASN A 111 3.38 -13.15 0.11
C ASN A 111 2.24 -12.20 -0.30
N SER A 112 1.31 -11.90 0.61
CA SER A 112 0.27 -10.90 0.36
C SER A 112 0.88 -9.53 0.10
N PHE A 113 0.50 -8.93 -1.04
CA PHE A 113 1.06 -7.66 -1.49
C PHE A 113 0.32 -6.46 -0.87
N LEU A 114 0.52 -6.28 0.43
CA LEU A 114 0.15 -5.09 1.20
C LEU A 114 1.45 -4.37 1.60
N PRO A 115 2.00 -3.51 0.73
CA PRO A 115 3.36 -3.02 0.91
C PRO A 115 3.46 -1.97 2.01
N VAL A 116 4.59 -1.98 2.71
CA VAL A 116 5.01 -0.87 3.59
C VAL A 116 6.42 -0.43 3.25
N LEU A 117 6.68 0.87 3.42
CA LEU A 117 7.99 1.47 3.28
C LEU A 117 8.61 1.70 4.66
N VAL A 118 9.82 1.19 4.86
CA VAL A 118 10.59 1.33 6.10
C VAL A 118 11.92 2.00 5.76
N PHE A 119 12.23 3.15 6.37
CA PHE A 119 13.50 3.84 6.17
C PHE A 119 14.24 3.95 7.50
N ASN A 120 15.47 3.44 7.55
CA ASN A 120 16.28 3.36 8.77
C ASN A 120 15.44 2.84 9.96
N ASP A 121 14.87 1.64 9.79
CA ASP A 121 14.12 0.91 10.82
C ASP A 121 12.83 1.56 11.31
N LEU A 122 12.37 2.60 10.64
CA LEU A 122 11.15 3.30 10.98
C LEU A 122 10.16 3.23 9.82
N LEU A 123 8.90 2.91 10.14
CA LEU A 123 7.80 2.95 9.18
C LEU A 123 7.67 4.37 8.58
N ARG A 124 7.46 4.44 7.27
CA ARG A 124 7.28 5.70 6.53
C ARG A 124 5.91 5.78 5.88
N ALA A 125 5.45 4.69 5.29
CA ALA A 125 4.16 4.63 4.61
C ALA A 125 3.65 3.19 4.52
N ALA A 126 2.33 3.06 4.40
CA ALA A 126 1.68 1.89 3.84
C ALA A 126 1.17 2.26 2.44
N GLU A 127 1.49 1.46 1.45
CA GLU A 127 1.08 1.66 0.05
C GLU A 127 -0.20 0.87 -0.26
N ALA A 128 -0.90 1.28 -1.32
CA ALA A 128 -2.08 0.57 -1.78
C ALA A 128 -1.74 -0.90 -2.09
N GLY A 129 -2.63 -1.80 -1.72
CA GLY A 129 -2.38 -3.24 -1.79
C GLY A 129 -3.34 -4.03 -0.94
N SER A 130 -3.20 -5.36 -0.93
CA SER A 130 -4.15 -6.23 -0.24
C SER A 130 -3.47 -7.38 0.50
N MET A 131 -4.14 -7.79 1.57
CA MET A 131 -3.82 -8.95 2.39
C MET A 131 -4.98 -9.93 2.34
N THR A 132 -4.79 -11.02 1.61
CA THR A 132 -5.77 -12.11 1.54
C THR A 132 -5.86 -12.82 2.88
N LEU A 133 -7.09 -13.08 3.34
CA LEU A 133 -7.37 -13.70 4.62
C LEU A 133 -7.74 -15.18 4.43
N ILE A 134 -7.04 -16.05 5.15
CA ILE A 134 -7.31 -17.50 5.18
C ILE A 134 -7.99 -17.81 6.51
N PRO A 135 -9.28 -18.20 6.53
CA PRO A 135 -9.99 -18.47 7.76
C PRO A 135 -9.37 -19.66 8.50
N GLN A 136 -9.06 -19.50 9.79
CA GLN A 136 -8.40 -20.54 10.59
C GLN A 136 -9.39 -21.53 11.21
N ASN A 137 -10.65 -21.14 11.35
CA ASN A 137 -11.68 -21.97 11.98
C ASN A 137 -12.72 -22.52 10.98
N ALA A 138 -12.61 -22.24 9.68
CA ALA A 138 -13.69 -22.58 8.72
C ALA A 138 -13.65 -24.03 8.22
N ALA A 139 -12.51 -24.72 8.27
CA ALA A 139 -12.39 -26.11 7.86
C ALA A 139 -12.51 -27.04 9.08
N GLY A 140 -13.71 -27.13 9.64
CA GLY A 140 -14.02 -28.08 10.72
C GLY A 140 -14.90 -27.52 11.84
N ALA A 141 -14.90 -26.20 12.08
CA ALA A 141 -15.94 -25.58 12.89
C ALA A 141 -17.15 -25.40 11.97
N GLY A 142 -18.12 -26.29 12.09
CA GLY A 142 -19.24 -26.36 11.17
C GLY A 142 -19.86 -24.98 10.94
N VAL A 143 -20.42 -24.79 9.75
CA VAL A 143 -21.43 -23.76 9.44
C VAL A 143 -22.65 -23.75 10.40
N ASN A 144 -22.61 -24.58 11.45
CA ASN A 144 -23.58 -24.78 12.51
C ASN A 144 -23.05 -24.43 13.92
N GLU A 145 -21.79 -23.98 14.09
CA GLU A 145 -21.33 -23.44 15.37
C GLU A 145 -22.12 -22.15 15.70
N PRO A 146 -22.61 -21.96 16.95
CA PRO A 146 -23.65 -20.97 17.29
C PRO A 146 -23.32 -19.49 16.98
N GLY A 147 -22.07 -19.16 16.63
CA GLY A 147 -21.63 -17.81 16.26
C GLY A 147 -21.57 -17.55 14.75
N TYR A 148 -21.25 -18.55 13.93
CA TYR A 148 -20.98 -18.36 12.48
C TYR A 148 -22.26 -18.40 11.63
N SER A 149 -23.23 -19.22 12.03
CA SER A 149 -24.54 -19.32 11.35
C SER A 149 -25.38 -18.05 11.48
N ALA A 150 -25.07 -17.22 12.48
CA ALA A 150 -25.73 -15.95 12.75
C ALA A 150 -25.12 -14.75 12.00
N LEU A 151 -24.09 -14.95 11.17
CA LEU A 151 -23.56 -13.91 10.29
C LEU A 151 -24.50 -13.67 9.10
N PRO A 152 -24.61 -12.43 8.60
CA PRO A 152 -25.33 -12.15 7.36
C PRO A 152 -24.86 -13.03 6.20
N ALA A 153 -25.80 -13.54 5.40
CA ALA A 153 -25.54 -14.55 4.37
C ALA A 153 -24.43 -14.15 3.38
N ALA A 154 -24.40 -12.87 2.96
CA ALA A 154 -23.36 -12.35 2.07
C ALA A 154 -21.96 -12.45 2.70
N LEU A 155 -21.80 -12.01 3.96
CA LEU A 155 -20.51 -12.09 4.66
C LEU A 155 -20.08 -13.55 4.89
N ARG A 156 -21.02 -14.41 5.27
CA ARG A 156 -20.76 -15.84 5.48
C ARG A 156 -20.27 -16.52 4.19
N ALA A 157 -20.82 -16.15 3.04
CA ALA A 157 -20.41 -16.70 1.75
C ALA A 157 -18.97 -16.27 1.35
N SER A 158 -18.54 -15.09 1.79
CA SER A 158 -17.23 -14.54 1.46
C SER A 158 -16.10 -14.93 2.43
N LEU A 159 -16.37 -15.61 3.55
CA LEU A 159 -15.37 -15.91 4.60
C LEU A 159 -14.08 -16.60 4.08
N GLY A 160 -14.19 -17.42 3.03
CA GLY A 160 -13.03 -18.09 2.41
C GLY A 160 -12.24 -17.24 1.42
N GLN A 161 -12.66 -16.01 1.17
CA GLN A 161 -12.11 -15.13 0.14
C GLN A 161 -12.15 -13.65 0.57
N LEU A 162 -12.07 -13.38 1.88
CA LEU A 162 -11.94 -12.01 2.36
C LEU A 162 -10.50 -11.51 2.16
N ALA A 163 -10.37 -10.20 1.98
CA ALA A 163 -9.10 -9.49 2.02
C ALA A 163 -9.23 -8.21 2.83
N VAL A 164 -8.15 -7.82 3.53
CA VAL A 164 -7.96 -6.44 3.98
C VAL A 164 -7.24 -5.70 2.86
N GLU A 165 -7.81 -4.62 2.37
CA GLU A 165 -7.21 -3.79 1.33
C GLU A 165 -6.88 -2.40 1.87
N LYS A 166 -5.66 -1.96 1.60
CA LYS A 166 -5.25 -0.57 1.73
C LYS A 166 -5.61 0.14 0.44
N MET A 167 -6.50 1.11 0.55
CA MET A 167 -6.92 1.95 -0.56
C MET A 167 -5.83 2.97 -0.90
N ASP A 168 -5.94 3.56 -2.08
CA ASP A 168 -5.12 4.69 -2.48
C ASP A 168 -5.23 5.87 -1.52
N TRP A 169 -4.21 6.72 -1.50
CA TRP A 169 -4.08 7.84 -0.56
C TRP A 169 -5.14 8.94 -0.75
N ASP A 170 -5.81 8.98 -1.91
CA ASP A 170 -6.90 9.91 -2.20
C ASP A 170 -8.29 9.32 -1.91
N ALA A 171 -8.36 8.04 -1.51
CA ALA A 171 -9.60 7.41 -1.10
C ALA A 171 -10.10 8.01 0.22
N SER A 172 -11.42 8.06 0.37
CA SER A 172 -12.06 8.56 1.60
C SER A 172 -11.89 7.61 2.80
N VAL A 173 -11.43 6.39 2.57
CA VAL A 173 -11.24 5.33 3.58
C VAL A 173 -9.88 4.73 3.35
N ASP A 174 -9.13 4.53 4.43
CA ASP A 174 -7.75 4.05 4.36
C ASP A 174 -7.67 2.52 4.17
N LEU A 175 -8.44 1.78 4.98
CA LEU A 175 -8.48 0.32 4.95
C LEU A 175 -9.93 -0.18 4.79
N VAL A 176 -10.12 -1.24 4.01
CA VAL A 176 -11.41 -1.93 3.86
C VAL A 176 -11.27 -3.43 4.04
N VAL A 177 -12.36 -4.09 4.46
CA VAL A 177 -12.50 -5.54 4.41
C VAL A 177 -13.51 -5.87 3.31
N ARG A 178 -13.07 -6.62 2.31
CA ARG A 178 -13.83 -6.90 1.10
C ARG A 178 -13.72 -8.36 0.68
N ASP A 179 -14.63 -8.76 -0.20
CA ASP A 179 -14.48 -9.96 -1.00
C ASP A 179 -13.40 -9.73 -2.08
N SER A 180 -12.37 -10.56 -2.11
CA SER A 180 -11.25 -10.43 -3.04
C SER A 180 -11.64 -10.73 -4.48
N LYS A 181 -12.67 -11.56 -4.70
CA LYS A 181 -13.12 -11.99 -6.03
C LYS A 181 -14.14 -11.05 -6.64
N SER A 182 -15.15 -10.64 -5.87
CA SER A 182 -16.23 -9.77 -6.37
C SER A 182 -15.93 -8.29 -6.21
N GLY A 183 -15.04 -7.91 -5.28
CA GLY A 183 -14.82 -6.52 -4.91
C GLY A 183 -15.85 -5.96 -3.93
N PHE A 184 -16.82 -6.75 -3.51
CA PHE A 184 -17.86 -6.32 -2.56
C PHE A 184 -17.23 -5.92 -1.23
N VAL A 185 -17.44 -4.66 -0.81
CA VAL A 185 -16.88 -4.13 0.43
C VAL A 185 -17.86 -4.39 1.56
N PHE A 186 -17.44 -5.12 2.59
CA PHE A 186 -18.25 -5.36 3.79
C PHE A 186 -18.07 -4.25 4.82
N PHE A 187 -16.80 -3.92 5.10
CA PHE A 187 -16.45 -3.00 6.17
C PHE A 187 -15.45 -1.95 5.72
N ASN A 188 -15.68 -0.71 6.14
CA ASN A 188 -14.64 0.30 6.22
C ASN A 188 -13.93 0.15 7.57
N VAL A 189 -12.62 0.37 7.59
CA VAL A 189 -11.83 0.35 8.83
C VAL A 189 -11.40 1.77 9.17
N GLU A 190 -11.73 2.20 10.39
CA GLU A 190 -11.40 3.55 10.87
C GLU A 190 -10.75 3.54 12.26
N GLY A 191 -9.90 4.54 12.50
CA GLY A 191 -9.26 4.77 13.80
C GLY A 191 -8.11 3.81 14.11
N HIS A 192 -7.71 2.98 13.14
CA HIS A 192 -6.55 2.11 13.28
C HIS A 192 -5.24 2.90 13.31
N GLN A 193 -4.25 2.31 13.95
CA GLN A 193 -2.90 2.83 14.04
C GLN A 193 -1.92 1.78 13.52
N TYR A 194 -0.99 2.22 12.69
CA TYR A 194 0.13 1.41 12.24
C TYR A 194 1.29 1.55 13.22
N ASP A 195 1.84 0.41 13.62
CA ASP A 195 3.08 0.32 14.38
C ASP A 195 4.02 -0.71 13.74
N TYR A 196 5.32 -0.47 13.82
CA TYR A 196 6.32 -1.36 13.21
C TYR A 196 7.50 -1.58 14.15
N ASP A 197 7.74 -2.83 14.51
CA ASP A 197 8.93 -3.27 15.22
C ASP A 197 9.97 -3.77 14.20
N ALA A 198 11.05 -3.02 14.04
CA ALA A 198 12.13 -3.37 13.12
C ALA A 198 12.94 -4.60 13.52
N ASN A 199 13.08 -4.88 14.82
CA ASN A 199 13.82 -6.05 15.30
C ASN A 199 13.04 -7.33 14.99
N ALA A 200 11.72 -7.30 15.21
CA ALA A 200 10.83 -8.41 14.90
C ALA A 200 10.39 -8.44 13.42
N LYS A 201 10.63 -7.36 12.67
CA LYS A 201 10.04 -7.08 11.34
C LYS A 201 8.52 -7.29 11.36
N LEU A 202 7.87 -6.76 12.40
CA LEU A 202 6.46 -6.99 12.68
C LEU A 202 5.68 -5.70 12.44
N LEU A 203 4.72 -5.76 11.51
CA LEU A 203 3.70 -4.73 11.35
C LEU A 203 2.50 -5.06 12.23
N SER A 204 2.08 -4.11 13.06
CA SER A 204 0.86 -4.19 13.85
C SER A 204 -0.12 -3.11 13.41
N ILE A 205 -1.39 -3.48 13.20
CA ILE A 205 -2.48 -2.55 12.93
C ILE A 205 -3.52 -2.76 14.02
N THR A 206 -3.67 -1.79 14.91
CA THR A 206 -4.49 -1.92 16.12
C THR A 206 -5.48 -0.76 16.24
N GLY A 207 -6.52 -0.93 17.08
CA GLY A 207 -7.53 0.10 17.32
C GLY A 207 -8.55 0.28 16.19
N GLY A 208 -8.47 -0.52 15.12
CA GLY A 208 -9.38 -0.43 13.99
C GLY A 208 -10.82 -0.78 14.36
N ARG A 209 -11.76 0.08 13.99
CA ARG A 209 -13.20 -0.16 14.09
C ARG A 209 -13.73 -0.61 12.75
N LEU A 210 -14.62 -1.60 12.74
CA LEU A 210 -15.31 -2.08 11.54
C LEU A 210 -16.65 -1.36 11.41
N LEU A 211 -16.79 -0.58 10.35
CA LEU A 211 -18.00 0.17 10.02
C LEU A 211 -18.69 -0.48 8.83
N ILE A 212 -20.02 -0.64 8.87
CA ILE A 212 -20.80 -1.16 7.74
C ILE A 212 -20.58 -0.26 6.52
N SER A 213 -20.14 -0.83 5.40
CA SER A 213 -20.00 -0.07 4.15
C SER A 213 -21.38 0.32 3.60
N LYS A 214 -21.43 1.34 2.72
CA LYS A 214 -22.68 1.70 2.03
C LYS A 214 -23.23 0.53 1.20
N GLU A 215 -22.35 -0.22 0.56
CA GLU A 215 -22.71 -1.39 -0.25
C GLU A 215 -23.35 -2.49 0.61
N PHE A 216 -22.74 -2.78 1.76
CA PHE A 216 -23.22 -3.80 2.67
C PHE A 216 -24.53 -3.39 3.36
N ALA A 217 -24.66 -2.13 3.77
CA ALA A 217 -25.91 -1.58 4.31
C ALA A 217 -27.09 -1.77 3.32
N ASN A 218 -26.85 -1.51 2.03
CA ASN A 218 -27.86 -1.74 0.99
C ASN A 218 -28.21 -3.22 0.83
N ALA A 219 -27.21 -4.10 0.81
CA ALA A 219 -27.41 -5.55 0.71
C ALA A 219 -28.18 -6.12 1.92
N LEU A 220 -28.04 -5.50 3.09
CA LEU A 220 -28.79 -5.82 4.30
C LEU A 220 -30.23 -5.26 4.31
N GLY A 221 -30.62 -4.47 3.30
CA GLY A 221 -31.89 -3.76 3.26
C GLY A 221 -31.99 -2.62 4.29
N ARG A 222 -30.86 -2.17 4.84
CA ARG A 222 -30.76 -1.17 5.91
C ARG A 222 -29.78 -0.05 5.54
N PRO A 223 -30.07 0.78 4.51
CA PRO A 223 -29.15 1.80 4.02
C PRO A 223 -28.74 2.84 5.09
N ALA A 224 -29.59 3.08 6.10
CA ALA A 224 -29.30 3.99 7.20
C ALA A 224 -28.17 3.51 8.13
N ASP A 225 -27.82 2.22 8.08
CA ASP A 225 -26.76 1.64 8.92
C ASP A 225 -25.36 1.84 8.32
N ALA A 226 -25.24 2.44 7.14
CA ALA A 226 -23.94 2.77 6.55
C ALA A 226 -23.12 3.66 7.51
N GLY A 227 -21.90 3.26 7.81
CA GLY A 227 -21.04 3.91 8.79
C GLY A 227 -21.28 3.49 10.25
N ALA A 228 -22.28 2.65 10.54
CA ALA A 228 -22.47 2.12 11.88
C ALA A 228 -21.30 1.20 12.26
N THR A 229 -20.71 1.43 13.44
CA THR A 229 -19.66 0.55 13.98
C THR A 229 -20.27 -0.77 14.46
N VAL A 230 -19.77 -1.88 13.94
CA VAL A 230 -20.26 -3.24 14.23
C VAL A 230 -19.13 -4.19 14.64
N GLY A 231 -17.97 -3.66 14.98
CA GLY A 231 -16.87 -4.49 15.44
C GLY A 231 -15.53 -3.78 15.51
N LYS A 232 -14.50 -4.57 15.75
CA LYS A 232 -13.10 -4.18 15.78
C LYS A 232 -12.25 -5.15 14.98
N ILE A 233 -11.13 -4.67 14.46
CA ILE A 233 -10.13 -5.45 13.77
C ILE A 233 -8.74 -5.19 14.34
N SER A 234 -7.96 -6.25 14.48
CA SER A 234 -6.54 -6.19 14.84
C SER A 234 -5.73 -7.08 13.90
N ILE A 235 -4.58 -6.60 13.45
CA ILE A 235 -3.70 -7.29 12.49
C ILE A 235 -2.29 -7.31 13.06
N GLY A 236 -1.65 -8.48 13.03
CA GLY A 236 -0.21 -8.62 13.25
C GLY A 236 0.40 -9.41 12.10
N ALA A 237 1.36 -8.82 11.40
CA ALA A 237 1.96 -9.38 10.19
C ALA A 237 3.48 -9.35 10.26
N ALA A 238 4.10 -10.53 10.13
CA ALA A 238 5.53 -10.63 9.87
C ALA A 238 5.81 -10.14 8.45
N MET A 239 6.81 -9.27 8.32
CA MET A 239 7.11 -8.56 7.08
C MET A 239 8.45 -9.03 6.51
N GLN A 240 8.50 -9.18 5.19
CA GLN A 240 9.72 -9.52 4.46
C GLN A 240 10.05 -8.46 3.41
N PRO A 241 11.33 -8.14 3.19
CA PRO A 241 11.75 -7.20 2.15
C PRO A 241 11.64 -7.84 0.77
N ILE A 242 11.07 -7.09 -0.17
CA ILE A 242 11.12 -7.40 -1.60
C ILE A 242 12.06 -6.46 -2.36
N GLU A 243 12.41 -5.34 -1.75
CA GLU A 243 13.32 -4.35 -2.30
C GLU A 243 14.06 -3.66 -1.15
N VAL A 244 15.39 -3.69 -1.16
CA VAL A 244 16.25 -3.04 -0.17
C VAL A 244 17.15 -2.06 -0.91
N GLN A 245 16.88 -0.78 -0.74
CA GLN A 245 17.56 0.31 -1.41
C GLN A 245 18.52 1.02 -0.46
N THR A 246 19.76 1.20 -0.89
CA THR A 246 20.75 2.04 -0.19
C THR A 246 20.77 3.42 -0.83
N LEU A 247 20.48 4.44 -0.03
CA LEU A 247 20.50 5.84 -0.40
C LEU A 247 21.75 6.52 0.16
N VAL A 248 22.43 7.32 -0.66
CA VAL A 248 23.53 8.19 -0.24
C VAL A 248 23.28 9.58 -0.78
N ASN A 249 23.09 10.54 0.13
CA ASN A 249 22.69 11.91 -0.19
C ASN A 249 21.45 11.96 -1.10
N GLY A 250 20.42 11.17 -0.78
CA GLY A 250 19.18 11.06 -1.53
C GLY A 250 19.28 10.33 -2.87
N GLU A 251 20.47 9.91 -3.29
CA GLU A 251 20.66 9.14 -4.52
C GLU A 251 20.72 7.64 -4.23
N THR A 252 19.95 6.85 -4.99
CA THR A 252 20.03 5.39 -4.99
C THR A 252 21.41 4.93 -5.43
N ARG A 253 22.12 4.20 -4.56
CA ARG A 253 23.42 3.57 -4.85
C ARG A 253 23.27 2.10 -5.22
N SER A 254 22.40 1.40 -4.51
CA SER A 254 22.12 -0.01 -4.76
C SER A 254 20.66 -0.32 -4.48
N VAL A 255 20.14 -1.32 -5.17
CA VAL A 255 18.92 -2.04 -4.82
C VAL A 255 19.27 -3.52 -4.75
N VAL A 256 18.82 -4.20 -3.71
CA VAL A 256 18.88 -5.65 -3.57
C VAL A 256 17.45 -6.15 -3.44
N MET A 257 17.06 -7.11 -4.27
CA MET A 257 15.74 -7.75 -4.24
C MET A 257 15.90 -9.17 -3.72
N PRO A 258 15.60 -9.44 -2.44
CA PRO A 258 15.71 -10.77 -1.86
C PRO A 258 14.74 -11.77 -2.49
N PRO A 259 15.02 -13.08 -2.43
CA PRO A 259 14.06 -14.11 -2.79
C PRO A 259 12.87 -14.06 -1.81
N LEU A 260 11.67 -14.36 -2.32
CA LEU A 260 10.48 -14.48 -1.48
C LEU A 260 10.58 -15.71 -0.57
N ARG A 261 10.11 -15.56 0.67
CA ARG A 261 10.02 -16.65 1.64
C ARG A 261 8.62 -17.25 1.63
N GLY A 262 8.56 -18.58 1.73
CA GLY A 262 7.31 -19.33 1.69
C GLY A 262 6.76 -19.48 0.27
N ALA A 263 6.03 -20.57 0.03
CA ALA A 263 5.39 -20.80 -1.27
C ALA A 263 4.34 -19.70 -1.55
N ALA A 264 4.37 -19.13 -2.76
CA ALA A 264 3.35 -18.22 -3.24
C ALA A 264 2.05 -18.99 -3.55
N GLY A 265 1.37 -19.52 -2.53
CA GLY A 265 0.16 -20.32 -2.71
C GLY A 265 0.32 -21.49 -3.70
N ALA A 266 -0.80 -22.06 -4.15
CA ALA A 266 -0.79 -23.11 -5.16
C ALA A 266 -0.61 -22.59 -6.60
N GLU A 267 -0.70 -21.27 -6.80
CA GLU A 267 -0.70 -20.62 -8.13
C GLU A 267 0.58 -19.83 -8.42
N GLY A 268 1.50 -19.72 -7.47
CA GLY A 268 2.75 -19.00 -7.65
C GLY A 268 3.79 -19.80 -8.45
N PRO A 269 4.62 -19.13 -9.26
CA PRO A 269 5.73 -19.79 -9.94
C PRO A 269 6.68 -20.46 -8.95
N THR A 270 7.15 -21.65 -9.29
CA THR A 270 8.21 -22.32 -8.53
C THR A 270 9.48 -21.46 -8.61
N LEU A 271 10.14 -21.27 -7.47
CA LEU A 271 11.40 -20.53 -7.44
C LEU A 271 12.43 -21.20 -8.36
N VAL A 272 13.16 -20.38 -9.11
CA VAL A 272 14.23 -20.82 -10.01
C VAL A 272 15.56 -20.76 -9.27
N PRO A 273 16.46 -21.75 -9.43
CA PRO A 273 17.81 -21.65 -8.85
C PRO A 273 18.58 -20.44 -9.39
N GLY A 274 19.16 -19.65 -8.48
CA GLY A 274 19.84 -18.39 -8.81
C GLY A 274 18.92 -17.17 -8.75
N PRO A 275 19.41 -15.97 -9.12
CA PRO A 275 18.56 -14.79 -9.25
C PRO A 275 17.72 -14.87 -10.54
N ASP A 276 16.44 -14.51 -10.48
CA ASP A 276 15.53 -14.58 -11.63
C ASP A 276 14.68 -13.30 -11.70
N VAL A 277 14.92 -12.48 -12.74
CA VAL A 277 14.20 -11.23 -12.95
C VAL A 277 12.96 -11.46 -13.81
N ILE A 278 11.79 -11.19 -13.25
CA ILE A 278 10.54 -11.14 -14.02
C ILE A 278 10.12 -9.67 -14.13
N VAL A 279 9.70 -9.27 -15.33
CA VAL A 279 9.13 -7.94 -15.60
C VAL A 279 7.63 -8.09 -15.76
N GLY A 280 6.87 -7.46 -14.86
CA GLY A 280 5.41 -7.50 -14.85
C GLY A 280 4.76 -6.34 -15.58
N ASP A 281 5.36 -5.14 -15.55
CA ASP A 281 4.77 -3.94 -16.15
C ASP A 281 5.84 -2.96 -16.65
N LEU A 282 5.44 -2.08 -17.58
CA LEU A 282 6.26 -1.02 -18.20
C LEU A 282 5.61 0.36 -17.98
N PRO A 283 5.63 0.89 -16.75
CA PRO A 283 4.74 1.99 -16.36
C PRO A 283 5.10 3.36 -16.96
N GLU A 284 6.32 3.53 -17.45
CA GLU A 284 6.80 4.84 -17.92
C GLU A 284 7.83 4.71 -19.04
N MET A 285 7.84 5.70 -19.93
CA MET A 285 8.88 5.89 -20.95
C MET A 285 9.44 7.31 -20.82
N ALA A 286 10.76 7.42 -20.87
CA ALA A 286 11.49 8.68 -20.89
C ALA A 286 12.35 8.79 -22.15
N GLN A 287 12.46 10.01 -22.68
CA GLN A 287 13.33 10.34 -23.79
C GLN A 287 14.57 11.10 -23.29
N TYR A 288 15.76 10.63 -23.68
CA TYR A 288 17.06 11.15 -23.27
C TYR A 288 17.82 11.69 -24.48
N GLY A 289 17.60 12.96 -24.77
CA GLY A 289 18.32 13.68 -25.83
C GLY A 289 18.09 13.13 -27.24
N SER A 290 18.80 13.74 -28.20
CA SER A 290 18.85 13.29 -29.59
C SER A 290 20.22 13.62 -30.19
N ASN A 291 20.67 12.79 -31.12
CA ASN A 291 21.86 13.06 -31.94
C ASN A 291 21.58 12.64 -33.38
N GLY A 292 21.34 13.63 -34.25
CA GLY A 292 20.91 13.39 -35.62
C GLY A 292 19.62 12.56 -35.67
N ASN A 293 19.72 11.35 -36.22
CA ASN A 293 18.60 10.41 -36.37
C ASN A 293 18.39 9.49 -35.16
N PHE A 294 19.21 9.62 -34.11
CA PHE A 294 19.13 8.80 -32.91
C PHE A 294 18.41 9.56 -31.80
N VAL A 295 17.57 8.84 -31.06
CA VAL A 295 16.90 9.31 -29.86
C VAL A 295 17.18 8.33 -28.73
N GLY A 296 17.60 8.83 -27.58
CA GLY A 296 17.73 7.99 -26.38
C GLY A 296 16.35 7.72 -25.81
N LEU A 297 16.01 6.47 -25.56
CA LEU A 297 14.76 6.09 -24.90
C LEU A 297 15.11 5.21 -23.69
N GLY A 298 14.38 5.38 -22.61
CA GLY A 298 14.41 4.49 -21.46
C GLY A 298 13.00 4.13 -21.05
N ILE A 299 12.82 2.88 -20.62
CA ILE A 299 11.54 2.34 -20.17
C ILE A 299 11.70 1.94 -18.71
N ALA A 300 10.80 2.40 -17.86
CA ALA A 300 10.71 1.93 -16.48
C ALA A 300 10.11 0.51 -16.46
N THR A 301 10.55 -0.32 -15.53
CA THR A 301 10.06 -1.68 -15.36
C THR A 301 9.60 -1.90 -13.93
N THR A 302 8.43 -2.49 -13.76
CA THR A 302 8.03 -3.13 -12.50
C THR A 302 8.51 -4.56 -12.55
N SER A 303 9.43 -4.92 -11.65
CA SER A 303 10.07 -6.23 -11.65
C SER A 303 9.94 -6.94 -10.31
N CYS A 304 10.06 -8.26 -10.30
CA CYS A 304 10.19 -9.08 -9.11
C CYS A 304 11.34 -10.10 -9.25
N ASN A 305 11.80 -10.63 -8.12
CA ASN A 305 12.76 -11.72 -8.08
C ASN A 305 12.02 -13.04 -7.84
N ASN A 306 11.96 -13.90 -8.85
CA ASN A 306 11.40 -15.26 -8.76
C ASN A 306 12.49 -16.32 -8.50
N GLY A 307 13.70 -15.87 -8.18
CA GLY A 307 14.84 -16.71 -7.91
C GLY A 307 14.92 -17.14 -6.45
N ASP A 308 15.84 -18.05 -6.15
CA ASP A 308 16.21 -18.44 -4.78
C ASP A 308 17.44 -17.69 -4.23
N GLN A 309 18.08 -16.84 -5.06
CA GLN A 309 19.18 -15.95 -4.66
C GLN A 309 18.80 -14.48 -4.79
N PRO A 310 19.47 -13.56 -4.05
CA PRO A 310 19.25 -12.13 -4.20
C PRO A 310 19.54 -11.61 -5.61
N LEU A 311 18.69 -10.72 -6.11
CA LEU A 311 18.87 -10.03 -7.38
C LEU A 311 19.35 -8.60 -7.12
N ASN A 312 20.53 -8.27 -7.64
CA ASN A 312 21.22 -7.01 -7.33
C ASN A 312 21.04 -5.98 -8.45
N TRP A 313 20.95 -4.71 -8.10
CA TRP A 313 21.08 -3.57 -9.00
C TRP A 313 22.03 -2.55 -8.40
N PHE A 314 23.28 -2.58 -8.81
CA PHE A 314 24.28 -1.62 -8.35
C PHE A 314 24.50 -0.50 -9.36
N SER A 315 24.66 0.71 -8.83
CA SER A 315 25.06 1.86 -9.62
C SER A 315 26.50 1.70 -10.11
N LEU A 316 26.76 2.25 -11.29
CA LEU A 316 28.12 2.34 -11.83
C LEU A 316 29.07 3.01 -10.82
N PRO A 317 30.33 2.55 -10.74
CA PRO A 317 31.00 1.67 -11.71
C PRO A 317 30.78 0.17 -11.49
N ASN A 318 29.99 -0.25 -10.48
CA ASN A 318 29.68 -1.67 -10.29
C ASN A 318 28.68 -2.13 -11.37
N ILE A 319 29.02 -3.22 -12.05
CA ILE A 319 28.25 -3.78 -13.18
C ILE A 319 27.40 -4.99 -12.78
N ASP A 320 27.33 -5.36 -11.50
CA ASP A 320 26.41 -6.38 -11.01
C ASP A 320 24.99 -5.79 -10.93
N HIS A 321 24.32 -5.87 -12.08
CA HIS A 321 22.89 -5.60 -12.28
C HIS A 321 22.38 -6.39 -13.49
N PRO A 322 21.13 -6.86 -13.49
CA PRO A 322 20.58 -7.59 -14.63
C PRO A 322 20.40 -6.67 -15.84
N VAL A 323 20.47 -7.27 -17.01
CA VAL A 323 20.10 -6.64 -18.28
C VAL A 323 18.70 -7.11 -18.65
N ILE A 324 17.77 -6.16 -18.82
CA ILE A 324 16.41 -6.44 -19.30
C ILE A 324 16.37 -6.07 -20.79
N PRO A 325 16.40 -7.06 -21.71
CA PRO A 325 16.33 -6.78 -23.13
C PRO A 325 14.94 -6.26 -23.52
N GLN A 326 14.89 -5.20 -24.33
CA GLN A 326 13.66 -4.59 -24.81
C GLN A 326 13.77 -4.35 -26.32
N ASN A 327 12.70 -4.66 -27.05
CA ASN A 327 12.58 -4.33 -28.47
C ASN A 327 11.54 -3.22 -28.62
N LEU A 328 11.93 -2.08 -29.22
CA LEU A 328 11.02 -0.98 -29.53
C LEU A 328 10.74 -0.98 -31.03
N TYR A 329 9.46 -1.00 -31.37
CA TYR A 329 9.00 -0.90 -32.75
C TYR A 329 8.33 0.45 -32.97
N ARG A 330 8.74 1.15 -34.03
CA ARG A 330 8.03 2.34 -34.48
C ARG A 330 6.83 1.89 -35.30
N MET A 331 5.63 2.23 -34.86
CA MET A 331 4.44 2.08 -35.70
C MET A 331 4.63 2.96 -36.95
N SER A 332 4.69 2.34 -38.12
CA SER A 332 4.64 3.10 -39.38
C SER A 332 3.26 3.76 -39.44
N ALA A 333 3.21 5.03 -39.86
CA ALA A 333 1.95 5.69 -40.13
C ALA A 333 1.29 5.00 -41.33
N GLY A 334 0.54 3.94 -41.06
CA GLY A 334 -0.57 3.54 -41.92
C GLY A 334 -1.56 4.69 -41.90
N ILE A 335 -1.75 5.29 -43.06
CA ILE A 335 -2.73 6.33 -43.33
C ILE A 335 -4.11 5.83 -42.85
N SER A 336 -4.90 6.78 -42.31
CA SER A 336 -6.31 6.74 -41.89
C SER A 336 -7.16 5.52 -42.29
#